data_AF-A0A2I0WGH9-F1
#
_entry.id   AF-A0A2I0WGH9-F1
#
_cell.length_a   1.000
_cell.length_b   1.000
_cell.length_c   1.000
_cell.angle_alpha   90.00
_cell.angle_beta   90.00
_cell.angle_gamma   90.00
#
_symmetry.space_group_name_H-M   'P 1'
#
loop_
_entity.id
_entity.type
_entity.pdbx_description
1 polymer ?
#
loop_
_entity_poly.entity_id
_entity_poly.type
_entity_poly.pdbx_seq_one_letter_code
_entity_poly.pdbx_strand_id
1 'polypeptide(L)' 'MKKFGEARRILGMKILRDKTTGKVWLSQGAYVRKVLKRFRVDVSSKAVSLPYPLHLIYS' A
#
# COMPACT_ATOMS: atom_id res chain seq x y z
N MET A 1 18.12 -5.93 23.52
CA MET A 1 17.12 -5.83 22.44
C MET A 1 17.38 -6.93 21.43
N LYS A 2 16.37 -7.76 21.11
CA LYS A 2 16.51 -8.82 20.10
C LYS A 2 16.73 -8.14 18.75
N LYS A 3 17.85 -8.41 18.08
CA LYS A 3 18.08 -7.92 16.72
C LYS A 3 17.20 -8.74 15.79
N PHE A 4 16.04 -8.19 15.46
CA PHE A 4 15.30 -8.68 14.30
C PHE A 4 16.10 -8.24 13.08
N GLY A 5 16.44 -9.20 12.21
CA GLY A 5 17.10 -8.92 10.94
C GLY A 5 16.27 -7.97 10.07
N GLU A 6 16.75 -7.71 8.86
CA GLU A 6 16.07 -6.80 7.95
C GLU A 6 14.59 -7.16 7.72
N ALA A 7 13.70 -6.22 8.00
CA ALA A 7 12.26 -6.42 7.81
C ALA A 7 11.94 -6.61 6.32
N ARG A 8 11.37 -7.76 5.97
CA ARG A 8 10.98 -8.11 4.59
C ARG A 8 9.50 -7.83 4.30
N ARG A 9 8.69 -7.66 5.34
CA ARG A 9 7.25 -7.40 5.21
C ARG A 9 6.75 -6.43 6.27
N ILE A 10 5.76 -5.61 5.92
CA ILE A 10 5.02 -4.73 6.84
C ILE A 10 3.54 -4.79 6.49
N LEU A 11 2.67 -5.03 7.48
CA LEU A 11 1.21 -5.15 7.29
C LEU A 11 0.79 -6.16 6.20
N GLY A 12 1.64 -7.13 5.87
CA GLY A 12 1.45 -8.10 4.79
C GLY A 12 2.01 -7.67 3.42
N MET A 13 2.43 -6.40 3.27
CA MET A 13 3.14 -5.87 2.10
C MET A 13 4.58 -6.38 2.08
N LYS A 14 5.08 -6.75 0.91
CA LYS A 14 6.49 -7.01 0.68
C LYS A 14 7.23 -5.68 0.63
N ILE A 15 8.34 -5.62 1.35
CA ILE A 15 9.28 -4.51 1.32
C ILE A 15 10.32 -4.83 0.24
N LEU A 16 10.42 -3.98 -0.78
CA LEU A 16 11.53 -3.96 -1.74
C LEU A 16 12.46 -2.80 -1.36
N ARG A 17 13.75 -3.06 -1.27
CA ARG A 17 14.75 -2.06 -0.91
C ARG A 17 15.86 -2.06 -1.93
N ASP A 18 16.21 -0.87 -2.37
CA ASP A 18 17.44 -0.63 -3.10
C ASP A 18 18.39 0.10 -2.15
N LYS A 19 19.43 -0.63 -1.71
CA LYS A 19 20.45 -0.10 -0.78
C LYS A 19 21.39 0.87 -1.47
N THR A 20 21.52 0.79 -2.79
CA THR A 20 22.39 1.67 -3.59
C THR A 20 21.78 3.07 -3.68
N THR A 21 20.46 3.15 -3.90
CA THR A 21 19.74 4.44 -3.98
C THR A 21 19.08 4.86 -2.67
N GLY A 22 19.09 4.01 -1.63
CA GLY A 22 18.44 4.26 -0.34
C GLY A 22 16.91 4.23 -0.41
N LYS A 23 16.33 3.72 -1.50
CA LYS A 23 14.89 3.74 -1.73
C LYS A 23 14.21 2.48 -1.20
N VAL A 24 12.97 2.65 -0.73
CA VAL A 24 12.12 1.57 -0.23
C VAL A 24 10.76 1.64 -0.92
N TRP A 25 10.33 0.52 -1.49
CA TRP A 25 9.01 0.35 -2.08
C TRP A 25 8.22 -0.73 -1.34
N LEU A 26 6.90 -0.57 -1.34
CA LEU A 26 5.98 -1.52 -0.74
C LEU A 26 5.07 -2.08 -1.82
N SER A 27 4.86 -3.41 -1.82
CA SER A 27 3.83 -4.00 -2.66
C SER A 27 2.43 -3.60 -2.15
N GLN A 28 1.79 -2.60 -2.76
CA GLN A 28 0.49 -2.10 -2.30
C GLN A 28 -0.67 -3.07 -2.54
N GLY A 29 -0.66 -3.84 -3.63
CA GLY A 29 -1.83 -4.62 -4.06
C GLY A 29 -2.36 -5.59 -3.00
N ALA A 30 -1.49 -6.24 -2.23
CA ALA A 30 -1.91 -7.13 -1.15
C ALA A 30 -2.55 -6.38 0.03
N TYR A 31 -2.08 -5.16 0.34
CA TYR A 31 -2.63 -4.32 1.39
C TYR A 31 -3.99 -3.75 0.99
N VAL A 32 -4.10 -3.21 -0.23
CA VAL A 32 -5.37 -2.70 -0.76
C VAL A 32 -6.44 -3.80 -0.71
N ARG A 33 -6.14 -5.02 -1.21
CA ARG A 33 -7.07 -6.15 -1.12
C ARG A 33 -7.48 -6.49 0.32
N LYS A 34 -6.55 -6.42 1.28
CA LYS A 34 -6.84 -6.66 2.70
C LYS A 34 -7.78 -5.59 3.27
N VAL A 35 -7.55 -4.32 2.93
CA VAL A 35 -8.40 -3.20 3.38
C VAL A 35 -9.80 -3.30 2.78
N LEU A 36 -9.90 -3.55 1.46
CA LEU A 36 -11.19 -3.75 0.78
C LEU A 36 -11.98 -4.89 1.44
N LYS A 37 -11.35 -6.04 1.68
CA LYS A 37 -11.99 -7.16 2.38
C LYS A 37 -12.44 -6.80 3.78
N ARG A 38 -11.64 -6.06 4.55
CA ARG A 38 -11.97 -5.65 5.94
C ARG A 38 -13.22 -4.78 5.99
N PHE A 39 -13.36 -3.88 5.01
CA PHE A 39 -14.50 -2.96 4.92
C PHE A 39 -15.64 -3.48 4.05
N ARG A 40 -15.55 -4.75 3.59
CA ARG A 40 -16.53 -5.37 2.68
C ARG A 40 -16.80 -4.53 1.43
N VAL A 41 -15.75 -3.87 0.93
CA VAL A 41 -15.82 -3.11 -0.32
C VAL A 41 -15.69 -4.09 -1.47
N ASP A 42 -16.77 -4.22 -2.23
CA ASP A 42 -16.87 -4.99 -3.46
C ASP A 42 -17.10 -4.07 -4.67
N VAL A 43 -17.20 -4.67 -5.86
CA VAL A 43 -17.37 -3.94 -7.13
C VAL A 43 -18.69 -3.15 -7.17
N SER A 44 -19.71 -3.57 -6.40
CA SER A 44 -21.00 -2.90 -6.31
C SER A 44 -21.06 -1.80 -5.24
N SER A 45 -20.00 -1.66 -4.44
CA SER A 45 -19.91 -0.63 -3.42
C SER A 45 -19.83 0.75 -4.06
N LYS A 46 -20.64 1.70 -3.57
CA LYS A 46 -20.67 3.07 -4.09
C LYS A 46 -19.27 3.66 -4.09
N ALA A 47 -18.76 4.02 -5.26
CA ALA A 47 -17.54 4.78 -5.37
C ALA A 47 -17.74 6.10 -4.64
N VAL A 48 -16.96 6.35 -3.60
CA VAL A 48 -16.88 7.68 -3.00
C VAL A 48 -16.27 8.56 -4.08
N SER A 49 -17.06 9.50 -4.61
CA SER A 49 -16.54 10.57 -5.45
C SER A 49 -15.48 11.28 -4.62
N LEU A 50 -14.20 11.04 -4.93
CA LEU A 50 -13.10 11.70 -4.24
C LEU A 50 -13.34 13.21 -4.36
N PRO A 51 -13.35 13.97 -3.25
CA PRO A 51 -13.41 15.43 -3.31
C PRO A 51 -12.08 16.03 -3.83
N TYR A 52 -11.12 15.19 -4.25
CA TYR A 52 -9.85 15.62 -4.80
C TYR A 52 -9.95 15.79 -6.31
N PRO A 53 -9.62 16.98 -6.83
CA PRO A 53 -9.59 17.23 -8.26
C PRO A 53 -8.59 16.31 -8.98
N LEU A 54 -9.04 15.70 -10.08
CA LEU A 54 -8.26 14.84 -10.98
C LEU A 54 -6.93 15.48 -11.46
N HIS A 55 -6.80 16.81 -11.43
CA HIS A 55 -5.61 17.53 -11.88
C HIS A 55 -4.40 17.41 -10.96
N LEU A 56 -4.53 16.88 -9.74
CA LEU A 56 -3.42 16.65 -8.80
C LEU A 56 -2.81 15.24 -8.90
N ILE A 57 -3.38 14.36 -9.75
CA ILE A 57 -2.96 12.96 -9.87
C ILE A 57 -1.96 12.76 -11.04
N TYR A 58 -1.87 13.70 -11.97
CA TYR A 58 -1.00 13.65 -13.15
C TYR A 58 -0.02 14.85 -13.25
N SER A 59 0.59 15.23 -12.13
CA SER A 59 1.74 16.16 -12.11
C SER A 59 3.05 15.40 -11.97
#